data_AF-A0A6B1HVV1-F1
#
_entry.id   AF-A0A6B1HVV1-F1
#
_cell.length_a   1.000
_cell.length_b   1.000
_cell.length_c   1.000
_cell.angle_alpha   90.00
_cell.angle_beta   90.00
_cell.angle_gamma   90.00
#
_symmetry.space_group_name_H-M   'P 1'
#
loop_
_entity.id
_entity.type
_entity.pdbx_description
1 polymer ?
#
loop_
_entity_poly.entity_id
_entity_poly.type
_entity_poly.pdbx_seq_one_letter_code
_entity_poly.pdbx_strand_id
1 'polypeptide(L)'
;RIDGCGPWTIYARIMMPLVKPALAAQAAFTFVAQWNDFLWPLVVLKSRELYTLQLGLASLQGVFGVNWRYISAASIIALVPTVLFFLFTQRFFTQGLTAGAVKE
;
A
#
# COMPACT_ATOMS: atom_id res chain seq x y z
N ARG A 1 -15.87 18.06 -27.89
CA ARG A 1 -16.40 16.71 -28.20
C ARG A 1 -16.52 16.61 -29.71
N ILE A 2 -15.41 16.33 -30.39
CA ILE A 2 -15.35 16.32 -31.86
C ILE A 2 -15.48 14.88 -32.40
N ASP A 3 -15.10 13.86 -31.61
CA ASP A 3 -15.02 12.46 -32.06
C ASP A 3 -16.24 11.56 -31.72
N GLY A 4 -17.40 12.12 -31.37
CA GLY A 4 -18.63 11.34 -31.10
C GLY A 4 -18.57 10.38 -29.90
N CYS A 5 -17.48 10.35 -29.12
CA CYS A 5 -17.32 9.44 -27.99
C CYS A 5 -18.26 9.77 -26.81
N GLY A 6 -18.93 8.75 -26.29
CA GLY A 6 -19.75 8.85 -25.09
C GLY A 6 -18.93 9.18 -23.83
N PRO A 7 -19.56 9.72 -22.76
CA PRO A 7 -18.86 10.11 -21.53
C PRO A 7 -18.03 8.98 -20.91
N TRP A 8 -18.56 7.75 -20.91
CA TRP A 8 -17.88 6.57 -20.38
C TRP A 8 -16.62 6.20 -21.16
N THR A 9 -16.65 6.35 -22.49
CA THR A 9 -15.48 6.09 -23.35
C THR A 9 -14.37 7.08 -23.06
N ILE A 10 -14.71 8.36 -22.88
CA ILE A 10 -13.74 9.41 -22.53
C ILE A 10 -13.12 9.11 -21.16
N TYR A 11 -13.95 8.78 -20.16
CA TYR A 11 -13.47 8.44 -18.82
C TYR A 11 -12.51 7.24 -18.84
N ALA A 12 -12.94 6.10 -19.38
CA ALA A 12 -12.17 4.87 -19.31
C ALA A 12 -10.94 4.83 -20.24
N ARG A 13 -11.02 5.47 -21.42
CA ARG A 13 -9.99 5.34 -22.45
C ARG A 13 -9.03 6.53 -22.51
N ILE A 14 -9.46 7.70 -22.03
CA ILE A 14 -8.64 8.92 -22.05
C ILE A 14 -8.25 9.30 -20.63
N MET A 15 -9.21 9.55 -19.73
CA MET A 15 -8.89 10.04 -18.38
C MET A 15 -8.16 9.00 -17.54
N MET A 16 -8.68 7.77 -17.44
CA MET A 16 -8.14 6.70 -16.59
C MET A 16 -6.65 6.37 -16.85
N PRO A 17 -6.17 6.21 -18.11
CA PRO A 17 -4.75 5.98 -18.38
C PRO A 17 -3.86 7.15 -17.95
N LEU A 18 -4.32 8.40 -18.08
CA LEU A 18 -3.57 9.59 -17.66
C LEU A 18 -3.40 9.66 -16.13
N VAL A 19 -4.45 9.34 -15.36
CA VAL A 19 -4.37 9.35 -13.88
C VAL A 19 -3.81 8.07 -13.28
N LYS A 20 -3.64 7.00 -14.08
CA LYS A 20 -3.10 5.71 -13.63
C LYS A 20 -1.80 5.81 -12.80
N PRO A 21 -0.76 6.56 -13.21
CA PRO A 21 0.45 6.71 -12.38
C PRO A 21 0.19 7.42 -11.05
N ALA A 22 -0.66 8.45 -11.04
CA ALA A 22 -1.04 9.15 -9.81
C ALA A 22 -1.86 8.26 -8.86
N LEU A 23 -2.79 7.47 -9.41
CA LEU A 23 -3.55 6.49 -8.63
C LEU A 23 -2.65 5.38 -8.07
N ALA A 24 -1.66 4.92 -8.85
CA ALA A 24 -0.70 3.93 -8.37
C ALA A 24 0.14 4.50 -7.20
N ALA A 25 0.57 5.76 -7.29
CA ALA A 25 1.28 6.42 -6.21
C ALA A 25 0.41 6.55 -4.95
N GLN A 26 -0.82 7.04 -5.09
CA GLN A 26 -1.77 7.15 -3.98
C GLN A 26 -2.05 5.79 -3.33
N ALA A 27 -2.22 4.75 -4.16
CA ALA A 27 -2.44 3.38 -3.68
C ALA A 27 -1.23 2.87 -2.88
N ALA A 28 0.00 3.17 -3.30
CA ALA A 28 1.20 2.82 -2.55
C ALA A 28 1.27 3.50 -1.19
N PHE A 29 1.09 4.82 -1.14
CA PHE A 29 1.07 5.54 0.13
C PHE A 29 -0.02 5.02 1.07
N THR A 30 -1.21 4.77 0.53
CA THR A 30 -2.34 4.25 1.30
C THR A 30 -2.06 2.83 1.80
N PHE A 31 -1.49 1.96 0.97
CA PHE A 31 -1.13 0.60 1.36
C PHE A 31 -0.11 0.60 2.49
N VAL A 32 0.97 1.38 2.36
CA VAL A 32 2.01 1.48 3.40
C VAL A 32 1.41 2.02 4.69
N ALA A 33 0.57 3.07 4.61
CA ALA A 33 -0.08 3.66 5.78
C ALA A 33 -0.97 2.64 6.50
N GLN A 34 -1.85 1.94 5.78
CA GLN A 34 -2.79 1.00 6.39
C GLN A 34 -2.15 -0.31 6.82
N TRP A 35 -1.14 -0.77 6.08
CA TRP A 35 -0.37 -1.94 6.49
C TRP A 35 0.38 -1.69 7.79
N ASN A 36 0.93 -0.49 7.99
CA ASN A 36 1.65 -0.15 9.23
C ASN A 36 0.75 0.43 10.32
N ASP A 37 -0.56 0.52 10.11
CA ASP A 37 -1.45 1.09 11.10
C ASP A 37 -1.59 0.16 12.31
N PHE A 38 -1.29 0.74 13.46
CA PHE A 38 -1.29 0.07 14.75
C PHE A 38 -2.40 0.61 15.66
N LEU A 39 -2.62 1.91 15.65
CA LEU A 39 -3.49 2.58 16.62
C LEU A 39 -4.96 2.27 16.37
N TRP A 40 -5.41 2.35 15.11
CA TRP A 40 -6.81 2.09 14.79
C TRP A 40 -7.21 0.63 15.09
N PRO A 41 -6.44 -0.40 14.68
CA PRO A 41 -6.73 -1.78 15.05
C PRO A 41 -6.67 -2.02 16.56
N LEU A 42 -5.71 -1.41 17.28
CA LEU A 42 -5.60 -1.55 18.74
C LEU A 42 -6.86 -1.06 19.46
N VAL A 43 -7.46 0.02 18.98
CA VAL A 43 -8.65 0.63 19.60
C VAL A 43 -9.94 -0.14 19.24
N VAL A 44 -10.06 -0.59 17.99
CA VAL A 44 -11.32 -1.17 17.48
C VAL A 44 -11.40 -2.68 17.69
N LEU A 45 -10.28 -3.40 17.57
CA LEU A 45 -10.29 -4.86 17.64
C LEU A 45 -10.28 -5.35 19.08
N LYS A 46 -11.29 -6.15 19.43
CA LYS A 46 -11.43 -6.74 20.77
C LYS A 46 -10.99 -8.21 20.84
N SER A 47 -11.01 -8.91 19.72
CA SER A 47 -10.70 -10.34 19.64
C SER A 47 -9.31 -10.58 19.04
N ARG A 48 -8.52 -11.44 19.69
CA ARG A 48 -7.15 -11.77 19.27
C ARG A 48 -7.08 -12.39 17.87
N GLU A 49 -8.11 -13.11 17.47
CA GLU A 49 -8.23 -13.74 16.14
C GLU A 49 -8.28 -12.73 14.99
N LEU A 50 -8.64 -11.48 15.27
CA LEU A 50 -8.75 -10.41 14.29
C LEU A 50 -7.50 -9.51 14.26
N TYR A 51 -6.50 -9.78 15.11
CA TYR A 51 -5.34 -8.91 15.23
C TYR A 51 -4.60 -8.81 13.91
N THR A 52 -4.31 -7.56 13.53
CA THR A 52 -3.39 -7.28 12.43
C THR A 52 -1.99 -7.78 12.82
N LEU A 53 -1.14 -8.01 11.81
CA LEU A 53 0.21 -8.52 12.04
C LEU A 53 1.02 -7.62 13.00
N GLN A 54 0.78 -6.32 12.93
CA GLN A 54 1.39 -5.24 13.70
C GLN A 54 0.94 -5.31 15.16
N LEU A 55 -0.35 -5.56 15.39
CA LEU A 55 -0.91 -5.76 16.72
C LEU A 55 -0.46 -7.09 17.33
N GLY A 56 -0.39 -8.14 16.51
CA GLY A 56 0.15 -9.45 16.88
C GLY A 56 1.62 -9.37 17.28
N LEU A 57 2.43 -8.63 16.53
CA LEU A 57 3.83 -8.31 16.83
C LEU A 57 3.99 -7.62 18.18
N ALA A 58 3.17 -6.60 18.47
CA ALA A 58 3.18 -5.94 19.76
C ALA A 58 2.79 -6.90 20.91
N SER A 59 1.87 -7.84 20.66
CA SER A 59 1.51 -8.86 21.66
C SER A 59 2.65 -9.83 22.01
N LEU A 60 3.69 -9.93 21.18
CA LEU A 60 4.90 -10.71 21.49
C LEU A 60 5.83 -10.01 22.49
N GLN A 61 5.64 -8.71 22.72
CA GLN A 61 6.28 -7.97 23.81
C GLN A 61 5.54 -8.28 25.12
N GLY A 62 5.72 -9.50 25.61
CA GLY A 62 5.07 -9.97 26.82
C GLY A 62 5.61 -9.32 28.10
N VAL A 63 4.78 -9.26 29.13
CA VAL A 63 5.09 -8.66 30.44
C VAL A 63 6.24 -9.37 31.17
N PHE A 64 6.45 -10.67 30.91
CA PHE A 64 7.40 -11.52 31.65
C PHE A 64 8.76 -11.72 30.97
N GLY A 65 9.04 -10.96 29.91
CA GLY A 65 10.30 -11.02 29.19
C GLY A 65 10.06 -11.09 27.70
N VAL A 66 10.95 -10.43 26.95
CA VAL A 66 10.77 -10.32 25.52
C VAL A 66 11.77 -11.16 24.76
N ASN A 67 11.25 -12.04 23.91
CA ASN A 67 12.08 -12.88 23.08
C ASN A 67 12.40 -12.16 21.76
N TRP A 68 13.53 -11.44 21.77
CA TRP A 68 14.02 -10.69 20.61
C TRP A 68 14.11 -11.54 19.34
N ARG A 69 14.38 -12.84 19.46
CA ARG A 69 14.45 -13.75 18.29
C ARG A 69 13.11 -13.83 17.56
N TYR A 70 12.01 -13.95 18.30
CA TYR A 70 10.67 -14.01 17.70
C TYR A 70 10.22 -12.66 17.16
N ILE A 71 10.51 -11.56 17.86
CA ILE A 71 10.16 -10.22 17.38
C ILE A 71 10.90 -9.89 16.10
N SER A 72 12.22 -10.08 16.06
CA SER A 72 13.01 -9.79 14.85
C SER A 72 12.55 -10.64 13.67
N ALA A 73 12.29 -11.93 13.87
CA ALA A 73 11.77 -12.80 12.81
C ALA A 73 10.40 -12.33 12.28
N ALA A 74 9.48 -12.00 13.19
CA ALA A 74 8.15 -11.52 12.82
C ALA A 74 8.19 -10.12 12.17
N SER A 75 9.12 -9.24 12.57
CA SER A 75 9.32 -7.94 11.92
C SER A 75 9.82 -8.08 10.49
N ILE A 76 10.70 -9.04 10.21
CA ILE A 76 11.13 -9.34 8.84
C ILE A 76 9.93 -9.80 8.01
N ILE A 77 9.11 -10.71 8.55
CA ILE A 77 7.89 -11.17 7.87
C ILE A 77 6.92 -9.99 7.61
N ALA A 78 6.80 -9.05 8.54
CA ALA A 78 5.96 -7.87 8.38
C ALA A 78 6.42 -6.91 7.27
N LEU A 79 7.71 -6.90 6.96
CA LEU A 79 8.26 -6.10 5.86
C LEU A 79 8.00 -6.74 4.49
N VAL A 80 7.88 -8.06 4.39
CA VAL A 80 7.76 -8.78 3.11
C VAL A 80 6.61 -8.25 2.24
N PRO A 81 5.37 -8.08 2.74
CA PRO A 81 4.26 -7.60 1.90
C PRO A 81 4.47 -6.17 1.41
N THR A 82 5.04 -5.31 2.23
CA THR A 82 5.39 -3.93 1.86
C THR A 82 6.41 -3.88 0.74
N VAL A 83 7.46 -4.69 0.84
CA VAL A 83 8.50 -4.78 -0.21
C VAL A 83 7.91 -5.34 -1.50
N LEU A 84 7.12 -6.42 -1.42
CA LEU A 84 6.47 -6.99 -2.61
C LEU A 84 5.55 -5.96 -3.28
N PHE A 85 4.70 -5.29 -2.52
CA PHE A 85 3.81 -4.26 -3.04
C PHE A 85 4.58 -3.12 -3.71
N PHE A 86 5.68 -2.67 -3.08
CA PHE A 86 6.54 -1.64 -3.64
C PHE A 86 7.15 -2.07 -4.98
N LEU A 87 7.69 -3.29 -5.08
CA LEU A 87 8.24 -3.84 -6.33
C LEU A 87 7.20 -3.90 -7.45
N PHE A 88 5.95 -4.27 -7.14
CA PHE A 88 4.86 -4.26 -8.13
C PHE A 88 4.49 -2.85 -8.59
N THR A 89 4.63 -1.86 -7.70
CA THR A 89 4.19 -0.48 -7.98
C THR A 89 5.30 0.38 -8.61
N GLN A 90 6.56 0.04 -8.39
CA GLN A 90 7.76 0.67 -8.98
C GLN A 90 7.62 0.96 -10.48
N ARG A 91 7.08 0.00 -11.26
CA ARG A 91 6.92 0.15 -12.71
C ARG A 91 5.99 1.32 -13.12
N PHE A 92 5.03 1.67 -12.27
CA PHE A 92 4.11 2.77 -12.55
C PHE A 92 4.75 4.13 -12.26
N PHE A 93 5.64 4.19 -11.26
CA PHE A 93 6.43 5.39 -10.96
C PHE A 93 7.42 5.70 -12.10
N THR A 94 8.11 4.69 -12.65
CA THR A 94 9.06 4.91 -13.75
C THR A 94 8.39 5.36 -15.04
N GLN A 95 7.19 4.85 -15.35
CA GLN A 95 6.42 5.25 -16.53
C GLN A 95 5.83 6.67 -16.41
N GLY A 96 5.40 7.08 -15.21
CA GLY A 96 4.89 8.42 -14.95
C GLY A 96 5.95 9.52 -15.09
N LEU A 97 7.21 9.23 -14.71
CA LEU A 97 8.32 10.16 -14.86
C LEU A 97 8.68 10.40 -16.34
N THR A 98 8.64 9.36 -17.18
CA THR A 98 8.97 9.46 -18.61
C THR A 98 7.85 10.07 -19.45
N ALA A 99 6.59 9.92 -19.04
CA ALA A 99 5.44 10.46 -19.79
C ALA A 99 5.38 12.00 -19.82
N GLY A 100 6.00 12.68 -18.84
CA GLY A 100 6.15 14.14 -18.84
C GLY A 100 7.50 14.65 -19.35
N ALA A 101 8.45 13.74 -19.65
CA ALA A 101 9.82 14.09 -20.06
C ALA A 101 9.97 14.33 -21.56
N VAL A 102 9.05 13.81 -22.39
CA VAL A 102 8.97 14.17 -23.82
C VAL A 102 8.07 15.38 -23.94
N LYS A 103 8.72 16.54 -23.93
CA LYS A 103 8.15 17.83 -24.33
C LYS A 103 8.39 17.95 -25.84
N GLU A 104 7.33 17.77 -26.62
CA GLU A 104 7.21 18.38 -27.95
C GLU A 104 6.30 19.62 -27.80
#